data_AF-A0A3G1GRS0-F1
#
_entry.id   AF-A0A3G1GRS0-F1
#
_cell.length_a   1.000
_cell.length_b   1.000
_cell.length_c   1.000
_cell.angle_alpha   90.00
_cell.angle_beta   90.00
_cell.angle_gamma   90.00
#
_symmetry.space_group_name_H-M   'P 1'
#
loop_
_entity.id
_entity.type
_entity.pdbx_description
1 polymer ?
#
loop_
_entity_poly.entity_id
_entity_poly.type
_entity_poly.pdbx_seq_one_letter_code
_entity_poly.pdbx_strand_id
1 'polypeptide(L)'
;MMMNLFSSFDPSSNFNVSLNWISTLIGLLIIPPMFWLVPSRINILWAKIILTLHKEFKTLLGNYKSQGSTLIFISLFSIILFNNFLGLFPYIFTSTSHMIMTLSLALPLWMSFMIYGWLNNSVHMLSHLVPQGTPSILMPFMVCIETISNIIRPGTLAIRLSANMIAGHLLMTLLGNTGPMLPLLMLNFLILTQILLLTLESAVAMIQSYVFAVLSTLYSSEVN
;
A
#
# COMPACT_ATOMS: atom_id res chain seq x y z
N MET A 1 -34.52 3.22 1.45
CA MET A 1 -33.80 2.22 2.27
C MET A 1 -32.49 2.89 2.65
N MET A 2 -32.23 3.19 3.93
CA MET A 2 -30.89 3.67 4.34
C MET A 2 -29.92 2.51 4.09
N MET A 3 -29.38 2.43 2.88
CA MET A 3 -28.23 1.59 2.64
C MET A 3 -27.11 2.27 3.42
N ASN A 4 -26.76 1.71 4.56
CA ASN A 4 -25.59 2.13 5.30
C ASN A 4 -24.45 2.18 4.27
N LEU A 5 -23.91 3.37 4.00
CA LEU A 5 -22.81 3.55 3.05
C LEU A 5 -21.64 2.60 3.37
N PHE A 6 -21.52 2.27 4.66
CA PHE A 6 -20.55 1.35 5.21
C PHE A 6 -20.83 -0.14 4.97
N SER A 7 -22.03 -0.52 4.49
CA SER A 7 -22.35 -1.92 4.17
C SER A 7 -21.44 -2.51 3.07
N SER A 8 -20.90 -1.66 2.20
CA SER A 8 -19.90 -2.08 1.20
C SER A 8 -18.56 -2.51 1.80
N PHE A 9 -18.28 -2.10 3.04
CA PHE A 9 -17.07 -2.47 3.78
C PHE A 9 -17.32 -3.58 4.80
N ASP A 10 -18.54 -4.12 4.91
CA ASP A 10 -18.81 -5.19 5.87
C ASP A 10 -18.20 -6.52 5.36
N PRO A 11 -17.29 -7.17 6.13
CA PRO A 11 -16.63 -8.39 5.69
C PRO A 11 -17.51 -9.64 5.83
N SER A 12 -18.63 -9.56 6.55
CA SER A 12 -19.53 -10.69 6.82
C SER A 12 -20.53 -10.90 5.69
N SER A 13 -20.60 -12.11 5.15
CA SER A 13 -21.64 -12.53 4.21
C SER A 13 -22.88 -13.10 4.92
N ASN A 14 -23.97 -13.35 4.17
CA ASN A 14 -25.28 -13.85 4.65
C ASN A 14 -25.25 -15.14 5.51
N PHE A 15 -24.11 -15.82 5.63
CA PHE A 15 -23.92 -17.01 6.48
C PHE A 15 -23.02 -16.79 7.71
N ASN A 16 -22.79 -15.53 8.12
CA ASN A 16 -21.81 -15.16 9.17
C ASN A 16 -20.35 -15.60 8.88
N VAL A 17 -20.08 -16.15 7.69
CA VAL A 17 -18.71 -16.43 7.24
C VAL A 17 -18.16 -15.19 6.54
N SER A 18 -16.92 -14.83 6.87
CA SER A 18 -16.22 -13.67 6.30
C SER A 18 -15.58 -14.01 4.93
N LEU A 19 -16.40 -14.49 3.99
CA LEU A 19 -15.98 -14.90 2.64
C LEU A 19 -15.39 -13.74 1.80
N ASN A 20 -15.70 -12.48 2.14
CA ASN A 20 -15.21 -11.31 1.43
C ASN A 20 -13.67 -11.20 1.46
N TRP A 21 -13.00 -11.78 2.47
CA TRP A 21 -11.54 -11.84 2.51
C TRP A 21 -10.92 -12.65 1.38
N ILE A 22 -11.68 -13.54 0.71
CA ILE A 22 -11.20 -14.28 -0.46
C ILE A 22 -10.85 -13.33 -1.62
N SER A 23 -11.38 -12.11 -1.65
CA SER A 23 -11.02 -11.13 -2.69
C SER A 23 -9.51 -10.84 -2.72
N THR A 24 -8.83 -10.92 -1.56
CA THR A 24 -7.38 -10.76 -1.47
C THR A 24 -6.61 -11.78 -2.30
N LEU A 25 -7.12 -13.01 -2.42
CA LEU A 25 -6.49 -14.10 -3.15
C LEU A 25 -6.71 -13.98 -4.65
N ILE A 26 -7.78 -13.31 -5.08
CA ILE A 26 -8.08 -13.06 -6.50
C ILE A 26 -6.95 -12.24 -7.15
N GLY A 27 -6.42 -11.24 -6.44
CA GLY A 27 -5.29 -10.44 -6.94
C GLY A 27 -4.06 -11.26 -7.26
N LEU A 28 -3.79 -12.33 -6.50
CA LEU A 28 -2.64 -13.21 -6.74
C LEU A 28 -2.82 -14.06 -8.01
N LEU A 29 -4.04 -14.49 -8.31
CA LEU A 29 -4.35 -15.33 -9.48
C LEU A 29 -4.18 -14.59 -10.82
N ILE A 30 -4.27 -13.26 -10.80
CA ILE A 30 -4.13 -12.41 -11.99
C ILE A 30 -2.67 -12.28 -12.43
N ILE A 31 -1.73 -12.52 -11.51
CA ILE A 31 -0.30 -12.47 -11.82
C ILE A 31 0.01 -13.56 -12.84
N PRO A 32 0.50 -13.20 -14.03
CA PRO A 32 0.49 -14.14 -15.13
C PRO A 32 1.67 -15.12 -14.96
N PRO A 33 1.41 -16.44 -14.91
CA PRO A 33 2.45 -17.42 -14.62
C PRO A 33 3.37 -17.63 -15.83
N MET A 34 4.65 -17.83 -15.55
CA MET A 34 5.66 -18.19 -16.56
C MET A 34 5.78 -19.71 -16.68
N PHE A 35 4.95 -20.32 -17.52
CA PHE A 35 5.06 -21.75 -17.84
C PHE A 35 5.88 -22.05 -19.09
N TRP A 36 5.89 -21.14 -20.06
CA TRP A 36 6.52 -21.34 -21.37
C TRP A 36 7.85 -20.60 -21.49
N LEU A 37 8.80 -21.19 -22.22
CA LEU A 37 10.13 -20.63 -22.47
C LEU A 37 10.06 -19.33 -23.29
N VAL A 38 9.08 -19.21 -24.18
CA VAL A 38 8.71 -17.94 -24.82
C VAL A 38 7.55 -17.31 -24.03
N PRO A 39 7.77 -16.15 -23.38
CA PRO A 39 6.73 -15.50 -22.59
C PRO A 39 5.63 -14.89 -23.48
N SER A 40 4.40 -14.88 -22.96
CA SER A 40 3.28 -14.17 -23.58
C SER A 40 3.52 -12.64 -23.57
N ARG A 41 2.81 -11.88 -24.41
CA ARG A 41 2.93 -10.40 -24.44
C ARG A 41 2.66 -9.78 -23.07
N ILE A 42 1.71 -10.33 -22.32
CA ILE A 42 1.36 -9.88 -20.95
C ILE A 42 2.52 -10.18 -20.00
N ASN A 43 3.12 -11.38 -20.07
CA ASN A 43 4.27 -11.75 -19.25
C ASN A 43 5.50 -10.88 -19.56
N ILE A 44 5.71 -10.51 -20.83
CA ILE A 44 6.81 -9.59 -21.23
C ILE A 44 6.59 -8.21 -20.61
N LEU A 45 5.36 -7.67 -20.68
CA LEU A 45 5.04 -6.36 -20.11
C LEU A 45 5.23 -6.38 -18.59
N TRP A 46 4.74 -7.43 -17.91
CA TRP A 46 4.90 -7.61 -16.48
C TRP A 46 6.37 -7.76 -16.07
N ALA A 47 7.14 -8.58 -16.80
CA ALA A 47 8.58 -8.74 -16.56
C ALA A 47 9.34 -7.43 -16.75
N LYS A 48 8.96 -6.59 -17.74
CA LYS A 48 9.57 -5.27 -17.94
C LYS A 48 9.32 -4.36 -16.73
N ILE A 49 8.09 -4.33 -16.20
CA ILE A 49 7.74 -3.55 -15.00
C ILE A 49 8.57 -4.01 -13.79
N ILE A 50 8.65 -5.33 -13.57
CA ILE A 50 9.45 -5.90 -12.47
C ILE A 50 10.94 -5.54 -12.61
N LEU A 51 11.50 -5.64 -13.82
CA LEU A 51 12.90 -5.31 -14.08
C LEU A 51 13.20 -3.83 -13.87
N THR A 52 12.29 -2.92 -14.23
CA THR A 52 12.47 -1.50 -13.95
C THR A 52 12.43 -1.23 -12.45
N LEU A 53 11.47 -1.81 -11.73
CA LEU A 53 11.39 -1.66 -10.27
C LEU A 53 12.61 -2.24 -9.56
N HIS A 54 13.12 -3.38 -10.03
CA HIS A 54 14.34 -3.97 -9.49
C HIS A 54 15.54 -3.03 -9.64
N LYS A 55 15.68 -2.35 -10.78
CA LYS A 55 16.76 -1.37 -10.98
C LYS A 55 16.64 -0.18 -10.04
N GLU A 56 15.43 0.37 -9.87
CA GLU A 56 15.18 1.50 -8.96
C GLU A 56 15.41 1.12 -7.49
N PHE A 57 14.93 -0.03 -7.04
CA PHE A 57 15.18 -0.46 -5.66
C PHE A 57 16.65 -0.82 -5.43
N LYS A 58 17.33 -1.35 -6.44
CA LYS A 58 18.77 -1.63 -6.36
C LYS A 58 19.60 -0.35 -6.25
N THR A 59 19.22 0.74 -6.93
CA THR A 59 19.90 2.03 -6.76
C THR A 59 19.66 2.61 -5.36
N LEU A 60 18.45 2.46 -4.82
CA LEU A 60 18.09 2.93 -3.47
C LEU A 60 18.79 2.15 -2.35
N LEU A 61 18.92 0.83 -2.45
CA LEU A 61 19.62 0.01 -1.45
C LEU A 61 21.15 0.14 -1.50
N GLY A 62 21.71 0.70 -2.57
CA GLY A 62 23.15 0.80 -2.77
C GLY A 62 23.84 -0.55 -3.00
N ASN A 63 25.17 -0.53 -3.14
CA ASN A 63 25.98 -1.70 -3.50
C ASN A 63 26.15 -2.74 -2.36
N TYR A 64 25.45 -2.60 -1.25
CA TYR A 64 25.72 -3.39 -0.05
C TYR A 64 24.84 -4.66 0.05
N LYS A 65 25.54 -5.80 -0.05
CA LYS A 65 25.28 -7.16 0.49
C LYS A 65 23.93 -7.86 0.32
N SER A 66 22.82 -7.23 -0.04
CA SER A 66 21.51 -7.89 -0.05
C SER A 66 21.01 -8.22 -1.47
N GLN A 67 21.63 -9.22 -2.10
CA GLN A 67 21.29 -9.66 -3.47
C GLN A 67 19.83 -10.16 -3.64
N GLY A 68 19.08 -10.38 -2.55
CA GLY A 68 17.68 -10.85 -2.58
C GLY A 68 16.64 -9.93 -1.95
N SER A 69 17.02 -8.85 -1.26
CA SER A 69 16.08 -7.97 -0.54
C SER A 69 15.06 -7.29 -1.46
N THR A 70 15.49 -6.95 -2.68
CA THR A 70 14.64 -6.34 -3.71
C THR A 70 13.43 -7.20 -4.07
N LEU A 71 13.50 -8.53 -3.95
CA LEU A 71 12.38 -9.43 -4.28
C LEU A 71 11.18 -9.19 -3.35
N ILE A 72 11.44 -8.99 -2.05
CA ILE A 72 10.38 -8.75 -1.06
C ILE A 72 9.62 -7.48 -1.42
N PHE A 73 10.33 -6.39 -1.74
CA PHE A 73 9.71 -5.12 -2.11
C PHE A 73 8.91 -5.19 -3.41
N ILE A 74 9.41 -5.92 -4.42
CA ILE A 74 8.69 -6.14 -5.67
C ILE A 74 7.42 -6.97 -5.42
N SER A 75 7.50 -8.02 -4.57
CA SER A 75 6.35 -8.84 -4.23
C SER A 75 5.26 -8.03 -3.51
N LEU A 76 5.64 -7.18 -2.55
CA LEU A 76 4.73 -6.29 -1.83
C LEU A 76 4.05 -5.29 -2.76
N PHE A 77 4.84 -4.65 -3.63
CA PHE A 77 4.32 -3.75 -4.65
C PHE A 77 3.25 -4.45 -5.50
N SER A 78 3.53 -5.67 -5.99
CA SER A 78 2.59 -6.41 -6.83
C SER A 78 1.30 -6.75 -6.10
N ILE A 79 1.37 -7.26 -4.87
CA ILE A 79 0.19 -7.64 -4.07
C ILE A 79 -0.71 -6.42 -3.82
N ILE A 80 -0.12 -5.28 -3.46
CA ILE A 80 -0.87 -4.07 -3.16
C ILE A 80 -1.49 -3.48 -4.43
N LEU A 81 -0.74 -3.45 -5.54
CA LEU A 81 -1.23 -2.92 -6.82
C LEU A 81 -2.46 -3.71 -7.31
N PHE A 82 -2.39 -5.04 -7.35
CA PHE A 82 -3.51 -5.85 -7.85
C PHE A 82 -4.75 -5.75 -6.96
N ASN A 83 -4.59 -5.74 -5.64
CA ASN A 83 -5.72 -5.61 -4.73
C ASN A 83 -6.39 -4.23 -4.81
N ASN A 84 -5.60 -3.15 -4.91
CA ASN A 84 -6.16 -1.81 -5.07
C ASN A 84 -6.87 -1.65 -6.42
N PHE A 85 -6.27 -2.16 -7.50
CA PHE A 85 -6.87 -2.07 -8.83
C PHE A 85 -8.14 -2.89 -8.96
N LEU A 86 -8.17 -4.10 -8.38
CA LEU A 86 -9.37 -4.92 -8.30
C LEU A 86 -10.48 -4.25 -7.52
N GLY A 87 -10.12 -3.55 -6.44
CA GLY A 87 -11.06 -2.82 -5.59
C GLY A 87 -11.78 -1.66 -6.27
N LEU A 88 -11.31 -1.18 -7.43
CA LEU A 88 -11.98 -0.12 -8.19
C LEU A 88 -13.12 -0.64 -9.07
N PHE A 89 -13.18 -1.95 -9.34
CA PHE A 89 -14.27 -2.53 -10.11
C PHE A 89 -15.56 -2.58 -9.29
N PRO A 90 -16.73 -2.39 -9.94
CA PRO A 90 -18.00 -2.42 -9.24
C PRO A 90 -18.23 -3.79 -8.59
N TYR A 91 -18.76 -3.77 -7.37
CA TYR A 91 -19.12 -4.95 -6.56
C TYR A 91 -17.95 -5.83 -6.09
N ILE A 92 -16.70 -5.42 -6.30
CA ILE A 92 -15.55 -6.12 -5.72
C ILE A 92 -15.24 -5.54 -4.34
N PHE A 93 -15.17 -6.42 -3.34
CA PHE A 93 -14.79 -6.02 -1.99
C PHE A 93 -13.31 -5.59 -1.92
N THR A 94 -13.09 -4.35 -1.50
CA THR A 94 -11.77 -3.72 -1.34
C THR A 94 -11.12 -4.17 -0.03
N SER A 95 -10.37 -5.27 -0.05
CA SER A 95 -9.69 -5.78 1.15
C SER A 95 -8.69 -4.79 1.75
N THR A 96 -8.08 -3.93 0.93
CA THR A 96 -7.08 -2.93 1.33
C THR A 96 -7.67 -1.72 2.08
N SER A 97 -9.00 -1.56 2.06
CA SER A 97 -9.68 -0.55 2.87
C SER A 97 -9.60 -0.85 4.37
N HIS A 98 -9.51 -2.13 4.75
CA HIS A 98 -9.39 -2.50 6.16
C HIS A 98 -7.97 -2.28 6.67
N MET A 99 -7.86 -1.47 7.72
CA MET A 99 -6.59 -1.21 8.41
C MET A 99 -5.92 -2.51 8.91
N ILE A 100 -6.71 -3.55 9.22
CA ILE A 100 -6.18 -4.86 9.64
C ILE A 100 -5.28 -5.46 8.54
N MET A 101 -5.68 -5.38 7.27
CA MET A 101 -4.88 -5.90 6.16
C MET A 101 -3.61 -5.09 5.98
N THR A 102 -3.71 -3.76 5.93
CA THR A 102 -2.56 -2.89 5.66
C THR A 102 -1.53 -2.92 6.79
N LEU A 103 -2.00 -2.99 8.04
CA LEU A 103 -1.13 -3.15 9.21
C LEU A 103 -0.48 -4.53 9.25
N SER A 104 -1.19 -5.59 8.85
CA SER A 104 -0.62 -6.95 8.77
C SER A 104 0.52 -7.06 7.75
N LEU A 105 0.54 -6.22 6.71
CA LEU A 105 1.65 -6.13 5.77
C LEU A 105 2.79 -5.26 6.31
N ALA A 106 2.48 -4.09 6.87
CA ALA A 106 3.49 -3.11 7.29
C ALA A 106 4.25 -3.51 8.57
N LEU A 107 3.55 -4.05 9.57
CA LEU A 107 4.12 -4.30 10.89
C LEU A 107 5.18 -5.41 10.89
N PRO A 108 4.98 -6.57 10.24
CA PRO A 108 6.01 -7.61 10.15
C PRO A 108 7.27 -7.14 9.42
N LEU A 109 7.12 -6.35 8.34
CA LEU A 109 8.25 -5.77 7.62
C LEU A 109 9.06 -4.87 8.53
N TRP A 110 8.40 -3.94 9.22
CA TRP A 110 9.07 -3.03 10.14
C TRP A 110 9.75 -3.78 11.30
N MET A 111 9.05 -4.73 11.93
CA MET A 111 9.63 -5.55 13.01
C MET A 111 10.87 -6.29 12.53
N SER A 112 10.84 -6.85 11.32
CA SER A 112 11.99 -7.58 10.76
C SER A 112 13.22 -6.67 10.58
N PHE A 113 13.02 -5.42 10.14
CA PHE A 113 14.11 -4.46 9.99
C PHE A 113 14.67 -4.03 11.35
N MET A 114 13.82 -3.74 12.34
CA MET A 114 14.27 -3.35 13.68
C MET A 114 15.07 -4.46 14.37
N ILE A 115 14.60 -5.70 14.27
CA ILE A 115 15.31 -6.87 14.83
C ILE A 115 16.66 -7.04 14.13
N TYR A 116 16.71 -6.94 12.80
CA TYR A 116 17.96 -7.00 12.03
C TYR A 116 18.94 -5.90 12.44
N GLY A 117 18.47 -4.66 12.60
CA GLY A 117 19.28 -3.53 13.03
C GLY A 117 19.89 -3.69 14.42
N TRP A 118 19.10 -4.19 15.39
CA TRP A 118 19.60 -4.43 16.75
C TRP A 118 20.63 -5.54 16.80
N LEU A 119 20.48 -6.59 15.98
CA LEU A 119 21.39 -7.73 15.98
C LEU A 119 22.72 -7.44 15.26
N ASN A 120 22.68 -6.80 14.08
CA ASN A 120 23.88 -6.63 13.27
C ASN A 120 24.67 -5.35 13.61
N ASN A 121 23.98 -4.22 13.82
CA ASN A 121 24.61 -2.90 13.93
C ASN A 121 24.05 -2.09 15.11
N SER A 122 24.11 -2.65 16.32
CA SER A 122 23.54 -2.04 17.54
C SER A 122 24.07 -0.64 17.84
N VAL A 123 25.38 -0.40 17.68
CA VAL A 123 26.02 0.90 17.93
C VAL A 123 25.56 1.95 16.92
N HIS A 124 25.49 1.58 15.63
CA HIS A 124 25.03 2.49 14.58
C HIS A 124 23.56 2.87 14.79
N MET A 125 22.72 1.90 15.14
CA MET A 125 21.29 2.16 15.33
C MET A 125 21.00 3.00 16.58
N LEU A 126 21.76 2.81 17.67
CA LEU A 126 21.68 3.70 18.84
C LEU A 126 22.20 5.11 18.52
N SER A 127 23.24 5.23 17.69
CA SER A 127 23.75 6.54 17.28
C SER A 127 22.76 7.32 16.39
N HIS A 128 21.95 6.63 15.60
CA HIS A 128 20.91 7.25 14.76
C HIS A 128 19.78 7.89 15.60
N LEU A 129 19.59 7.48 16.86
CA LEU A 129 18.58 8.08 17.74
C LEU A 129 18.93 9.52 18.16
N VAL A 130 20.19 9.93 18.02
CA VAL A 130 20.64 11.29 18.37
C VAL A 130 21.09 12.00 17.08
N PRO A 131 20.38 13.04 16.63
CA PRO A 131 20.82 13.81 15.48
C PRO A 131 22.16 14.50 15.76
N GLN A 132 23.05 14.49 14.78
CA GLN A 132 24.38 15.09 14.92
C GLN A 132 24.26 16.61 15.15
N GLY A 133 24.96 17.12 16.16
CA GLY A 133 25.04 18.56 16.44
C GLY A 133 24.03 19.12 17.45
N THR A 134 23.26 18.27 18.15
CA THR A 134 22.35 18.77 19.21
C THR A 134 23.10 19.17 20.49
N PRO A 135 22.75 20.30 21.13
CA PRO A 135 23.31 20.69 22.42
C PRO A 135 22.91 19.69 23.52
N SER A 136 23.80 19.48 24.50
CA SER A 136 23.70 18.41 25.49
C SER A 136 22.41 18.42 26.32
N ILE A 137 21.83 19.60 26.57
CA ILE A 137 20.60 19.76 27.35
C ILE A 137 19.35 19.20 26.64
N LEU A 138 19.33 19.23 25.29
CA LEU A 138 18.17 18.80 24.50
C LEU A 138 18.26 17.33 24.05
N MET A 139 19.40 16.67 24.25
CA MET A 139 19.63 15.29 23.79
C MET A 139 18.56 14.30 24.30
N PRO A 140 18.17 14.28 25.59
CA PRO A 140 17.20 13.31 26.07
C PRO A 140 15.81 13.45 25.43
N PHE A 141 15.40 14.70 25.16
CA PHE A 141 14.10 14.97 24.55
C PHE A 141 14.06 14.57 23.06
N MET A 142 15.15 14.79 22.33
CA MET A 142 15.26 14.37 20.93
C MET A 142 15.21 12.85 20.76
N VAL A 143 15.86 12.10 21.66
CA VAL A 143 15.78 10.62 21.66
C VAL A 143 14.33 10.15 21.85
N CYS A 144 13.59 10.75 22.79
CA CYS A 144 12.17 10.42 22.97
C CYS A 144 11.37 10.66 21.68
N ILE A 145 11.58 11.78 20.99
CA ILE A 145 10.87 12.07 19.74
C ILE A 145 11.24 11.05 18.66
N GLU A 146 12.51 10.72 18.49
CA GLU A 146 12.94 9.78 17.44
C GLU A 146 12.50 8.34 17.72
N THR A 147 12.42 7.93 18.99
CA THR A 147 11.82 6.64 19.35
C THR A 147 10.33 6.59 19.01
N ILE A 148 9.59 7.66 19.27
CA ILE A 148 8.17 7.78 18.90
C ILE A 148 8.02 7.81 17.38
N SER A 149 8.86 8.57 16.66
CA SER A 149 8.83 8.66 15.20
C SER A 149 9.04 7.28 14.57
N ASN A 150 9.99 6.49 15.09
CA ASN A 150 10.27 5.15 14.61
C ASN A 150 9.08 4.18 14.77
N ILE A 151 8.39 4.22 15.91
CA ILE A 151 7.20 3.39 16.18
C ILE A 151 6.02 3.80 15.27
N ILE A 152 5.88 5.10 14.97
CA ILE A 152 4.77 5.62 14.17
C ILE A 152 4.91 5.29 12.66
N ARG A 153 6.13 5.06 12.15
CA ARG A 153 6.39 4.75 10.72
C ARG A 153 5.47 3.67 10.12
N PRO A 154 5.39 2.43 10.66
CA PRO A 154 4.51 1.40 10.09
C PRO A 154 3.02 1.78 10.18
N GLY A 155 2.62 2.50 11.21
CA GLY A 155 1.25 3.01 11.36
C GLY A 155 0.89 4.01 10.26
N THR A 156 1.76 4.99 10.01
CA THR A 156 1.50 6.00 8.97
C THR A 156 1.45 5.41 7.56
N LEU A 157 2.27 4.41 7.26
CA LEU A 157 2.20 3.65 6.01
C LEU A 157 0.86 2.93 5.84
N ALA A 158 0.43 2.20 6.88
CA ALA A 158 -0.80 1.43 6.85
C ALA A 158 -2.05 2.32 6.72
N ILE A 159 -2.10 3.41 7.49
CA ILE A 159 -3.21 4.38 7.48
C ILE A 159 -3.30 5.10 6.13
N ARG A 160 -2.16 5.48 5.54
CA ARG A 160 -2.13 6.16 4.24
C ARG A 160 -2.80 5.33 3.15
N LEU A 161 -2.54 4.03 3.13
CA LEU A 161 -3.13 3.16 2.12
C LEU A 161 -4.62 2.93 2.37
N SER A 162 -5.01 2.61 3.61
CA SER A 162 -6.41 2.34 3.93
C SER A 162 -7.29 3.59 3.77
N ALA A 163 -6.83 4.76 4.24
CA ALA A 163 -7.60 5.99 4.19
C ALA A 163 -7.91 6.43 2.75
N ASN A 164 -6.93 6.34 1.84
CA ASN A 164 -7.14 6.70 0.44
C ASN A 164 -8.15 5.77 -0.24
N MET A 165 -8.05 4.45 -0.01
CA MET A 165 -8.99 3.49 -0.59
C MET A 165 -10.42 3.63 -0.01
N ILE A 166 -10.55 3.89 1.30
CA ILE A 166 -11.86 4.15 1.93
C ILE A 166 -12.47 5.45 1.37
N ALA A 167 -11.70 6.54 1.35
CA ALA A 167 -12.19 7.84 0.95
C ALA A 167 -12.67 7.85 -0.51
N GLY A 168 -11.88 7.27 -1.42
CA GLY A 168 -12.23 7.17 -2.84
C GLY A 168 -13.53 6.41 -3.08
N HIS A 169 -13.67 5.23 -2.45
CA HIS A 169 -14.86 4.41 -2.59
C HIS A 169 -16.10 5.08 -1.94
N LEU A 170 -15.95 5.73 -0.78
CA LEU A 170 -17.03 6.52 -0.17
C LEU A 170 -17.46 7.69 -1.07
N LEU A 171 -16.51 8.40 -1.69
CA LEU A 171 -16.83 9.52 -2.57
C LEU A 171 -17.58 9.05 -3.83
N MET A 172 -17.13 7.94 -4.44
CA MET A 172 -17.80 7.32 -5.58
C MET A 172 -19.23 6.86 -5.25
N THR A 173 -19.44 6.24 -4.09
CA THR A 173 -20.78 5.79 -3.66
C THR A 173 -21.73 6.94 -3.34
N LEU A 174 -21.22 8.02 -2.72
CA LEU A 174 -22.02 9.22 -2.42
C LEU A 174 -22.47 9.93 -3.71
N LEU A 175 -21.57 10.11 -4.67
CA LEU A 175 -21.91 10.70 -5.97
C LEU A 175 -22.87 9.79 -6.74
N GLY A 176 -22.63 8.47 -6.74
CA GLY A 176 -23.53 7.50 -7.39
C GLY A 176 -24.95 7.52 -6.81
N ASN A 177 -25.10 7.62 -5.48
CA ASN A 177 -26.40 7.64 -4.81
C ASN A 177 -27.21 8.92 -5.04
N THR A 178 -26.54 10.04 -5.34
CA THR A 178 -27.23 11.30 -5.67
C THR A 178 -27.68 11.35 -7.13
N GLY A 179 -27.08 10.55 -8.01
CA GLY A 179 -27.43 10.42 -9.44
C GLY A 179 -28.93 10.27 -9.75
N PRO A 180 -29.67 9.31 -9.17
CA PRO A 180 -31.08 9.07 -9.53
C PRO A 180 -32.04 10.21 -9.10
N MET A 181 -31.60 11.13 -8.25
CA MET A 181 -32.42 12.27 -7.78
C MET A 181 -32.25 13.53 -8.64
N LEU A 182 -31.31 13.52 -9.60
CA LEU A 182 -30.95 14.70 -10.40
C LEU A 182 -31.72 14.77 -11.73
N PRO A 183 -31.97 15.97 -12.25
CA PRO A 183 -32.57 16.15 -13.58
C PRO A 183 -31.59 15.69 -14.68
N LEU A 184 -32.14 15.24 -15.81
CA LEU A 184 -31.38 14.65 -16.94
C LEU A 184 -30.22 15.53 -17.45
N LEU A 185 -30.41 16.86 -17.45
CA LEU A 185 -29.36 17.81 -17.87
C LEU A 185 -28.14 17.77 -16.93
N MET A 186 -28.38 17.66 -15.62
CA MET A 186 -27.33 17.65 -14.59
C MET A 186 -26.70 16.26 -14.44
N LEU A 187 -27.40 15.20 -14.87
CA LEU A 187 -26.90 13.82 -14.90
C LEU A 187 -25.68 13.68 -15.83
N ASN A 188 -25.66 14.35 -16.98
CA ASN A 188 -24.50 14.35 -17.88
C ASN A 188 -23.24 14.92 -17.21
N PHE A 189 -23.41 15.97 -16.40
CA PHE A 189 -22.30 16.54 -15.63
C PHE A 189 -21.82 15.59 -14.53
N LEU A 190 -22.73 14.92 -13.83
CA LEU A 190 -22.39 13.91 -12.83
C LEU A 190 -21.62 12.71 -13.42
N ILE A 191 -22.01 12.24 -14.61
CA ILE A 191 -21.28 11.15 -15.28
C ILE A 191 -19.85 11.59 -15.60
N LEU A 192 -19.67 12.82 -16.09
CA LEU A 192 -18.34 13.37 -16.39
C LEU A 192 -17.47 13.43 -15.13
N THR A 193 -18.01 13.93 -14.01
CA THR A 193 -17.26 13.99 -12.75
C THR A 193 -16.92 12.61 -12.22
N GLN A 194 -17.80 11.62 -12.38
CA GLN A 194 -17.56 10.25 -11.95
C GLN A 194 -16.49 9.54 -12.79
N ILE A 195 -16.43 9.80 -14.10
CA ILE A 195 -15.35 9.31 -14.96
C ILE A 195 -14.01 9.93 -14.53
N LEU A 196 -13.98 11.24 -14.29
CA LEU A 196 -12.78 11.93 -13.82
C LEU A 196 -12.32 11.39 -12.47
N LEU A 197 -13.25 11.17 -11.54
CA LEU A 197 -12.95 10.62 -10.22
C LEU A 197 -12.40 9.19 -10.31
N LEU A 198 -12.97 8.33 -11.16
CA LEU A 198 -12.44 6.98 -11.39
C LEU A 198 -11.02 7.02 -11.96
N THR A 199 -10.74 7.95 -12.88
CA THR A 199 -9.38 8.13 -13.42
C THR A 199 -8.40 8.57 -12.34
N LEU A 200 -8.82 9.47 -11.45
CA LEU A 200 -8.02 9.93 -10.31
C LEU A 200 -7.74 8.77 -9.35
N GLU A 201 -8.75 8.01 -8.95
CA GLU A 201 -8.60 6.87 -8.04
C GLU A 201 -7.71 5.77 -8.64
N SER A 202 -7.80 5.53 -9.95
CA SER A 202 -6.88 4.60 -10.63
C SER A 202 -5.41 5.05 -10.56
N ALA A 203 -5.15 6.36 -10.66
CA ALA A 203 -3.81 6.91 -10.49
C ALA A 203 -3.35 6.82 -9.03
N VAL A 204 -4.22 7.17 -8.07
CA VAL A 204 -3.93 7.07 -6.63
C VAL A 204 -3.62 5.62 -6.24
N ALA A 205 -4.38 4.64 -6.72
CA ALA A 205 -4.15 3.22 -6.45
C ALA A 205 -2.73 2.77 -6.87
N MET A 206 -2.26 3.19 -8.05
CA MET A 206 -0.89 2.91 -8.51
C MET A 206 0.16 3.64 -7.66
N ILE A 207 -0.04 4.94 -7.40
CA ILE A 207 0.92 5.75 -6.63
C ILE A 207 1.06 5.23 -5.19
N GLN A 208 -0.04 4.84 -4.54
CA GLN A 208 0.02 4.32 -3.16
C GLN A 208 0.82 3.02 -3.06
N SER A 209 0.65 2.09 -4.02
CA SER A 209 1.44 0.86 -4.05
C SER A 209 2.94 1.14 -4.21
N TYR A 210 3.29 2.12 -5.05
CA TYR A 210 4.66 2.55 -5.28
C TYR A 210 5.27 3.22 -4.06
N VAL A 211 4.57 4.20 -3.47
CA VAL A 211 5.01 4.94 -2.27
C VAL A 211 5.23 3.98 -1.10
N PHE A 212 4.34 2.99 -0.91
CA PHE A 212 4.52 1.97 0.13
C PHE A 212 5.82 1.19 -0.06
N ALA A 213 6.10 0.71 -1.28
CA ALA A 213 7.31 -0.04 -1.58
C ALA A 213 8.58 0.82 -1.41
N VAL A 214 8.60 2.05 -1.96
CA VAL A 214 9.75 2.95 -1.86
C VAL A 214 10.06 3.33 -0.40
N LEU A 215 9.07 3.72 0.40
CA LEU A 215 9.33 4.05 1.81
C LEU A 215 9.84 2.82 2.58
N SER A 216 9.30 1.63 2.31
CA SER A 216 9.82 0.41 2.93
C SER A 216 11.27 0.10 2.52
N THR A 217 11.66 0.41 1.28
CA THR A 217 13.06 0.28 0.83
C THR A 217 13.98 1.28 1.51
N LEU A 218 13.55 2.54 1.66
CA LEU A 218 14.32 3.57 2.36
C LEU A 218 14.53 3.20 3.84
N TYR A 219 13.49 2.72 4.52
CA TYR A 219 13.62 2.25 5.89
C TYR A 219 14.57 1.07 6.02
N SER A 220 14.64 0.18 5.03
CA SER A 220 15.63 -0.90 5.03
C SER A 220 17.06 -0.39 4.77
N SER A 221 17.22 0.68 4.01
CA SER A 221 18.53 1.29 3.76
C SER A 221 19.06 2.09 4.95
N GLU A 222 18.19 2.68 5.77
CA GLU A 222 18.61 3.39 7.00
C GLU A 222 19.17 2.44 8.07
N VAL A 223 18.71 1.18 8.08
CA VAL A 223 19.10 0.18 9.08
C VAL A 223 20.38 -0.56 8.70
N ASN A 224 20.69 -0.67 7.40
CA ASN A 224 21.88 -1.36 6.89
C ASN A 224 23.12 -0.47 6.93
#